data_AF-A0A093Y5N1-F1
#
_entry.id   AF-A0A093Y5N1-F1
#
_cell.length_a   1.000
_cell.length_b   1.000
_cell.length_c   1.000
_cell.angle_alpha   90.00
_cell.angle_beta   90.00
_cell.angle_gamma   90.00
#
_symmetry.space_group_name_H-M   'P 1'
#
loop_
_entity.id
_entity.type
_entity.pdbx_description
1 polymer ?
#
loop_
_entity_poly.entity_id
_entity_poly.type
_entity_poly.pdbx_seq_one_letter_code
_entity_poly.pdbx_strand_id
1 'polypeptide(L)'
;NPGSANNAPVRRKLVNIFLADPTSIITLATSKSGSHALDAFWDGTQGLMMLKERICSILAGSMTELRDDWVGRVVLRNWMVELFVRRKVDWIAKVKEGEGGKTVAVAAKEEEGEATDTKKPFPAKTGKGPAKKAGDGKSAIQLAREKFAAGKSKGEMKVVRGKGTGANAGMIKSR
;
A
#
# COMPACT_ATOMS: atom_id res chain seq x y z
N ASN A 1 -0.97 -13.66 23.15
CA ASN A 1 -0.90 -13.42 24.60
C ASN A 1 -2.30 -13.66 25.20
N PRO A 2 -2.50 -14.73 25.99
CA PRO A 2 -3.83 -15.13 26.47
C PRO A 2 -4.42 -14.22 27.58
N GLY A 3 -3.65 -13.25 28.11
CA GLY A 3 -4.13 -12.29 29.12
C GLY A 3 -5.08 -11.19 28.63
N SER A 4 -5.34 -11.08 27.31
CA SER A 4 -6.16 -10.00 26.74
C SER A 4 -7.67 -10.28 26.78
N ALA A 5 -8.11 -11.52 27.00
CA ALA A 5 -9.53 -11.89 26.88
C ALA A 5 -10.43 -11.29 27.98
N ASN A 6 -9.96 -11.23 29.23
CA ASN A 6 -10.81 -10.88 30.38
C ASN A 6 -11.01 -9.36 30.61
N ASN A 7 -10.24 -8.51 29.92
CA ASN A 7 -10.27 -7.06 30.14
C ASN A 7 -10.92 -6.27 28.99
N ALA A 8 -11.47 -6.93 27.98
CA ALA A 8 -12.03 -6.27 26.80
C ALA A 8 -13.13 -5.23 27.10
N PRO A 9 -14.05 -5.45 28.07
CA PRO A 9 -15.02 -4.43 28.48
C PRO A 9 -14.35 -3.18 29.06
N VAL A 10 -13.33 -3.35 29.91
CA VAL A 10 -12.59 -2.25 30.55
C VAL A 10 -11.83 -1.44 29.50
N ARG A 11 -11.12 -2.11 28.58
CA ARG A 11 -10.39 -1.44 27.50
C ARG A 11 -11.33 -0.64 26.59
N ARG A 12 -12.46 -1.23 26.20
CA ARG A 12 -13.49 -0.54 25.40
C ARG A 12 -14.01 0.71 26.12
N LYS A 13 -14.32 0.59 27.42
CA LYS A 13 -14.80 1.72 28.22
C LYS A 13 -13.77 2.85 28.26
N LEU A 14 -12.50 2.51 28.48
CA LEU A 14 -11.40 3.49 28.50
C LEU A 14 -11.25 4.21 27.16
N VAL A 15 -11.17 3.48 26.05
CA VAL A 15 -11.04 4.09 24.70
C VAL A 15 -12.25 4.97 24.38
N ASN A 16 -13.46 4.55 24.79
CA ASN A 16 -14.67 5.34 24.57
C ASN A 16 -14.68 6.69 25.31
N ILE A 17 -13.96 6.83 26.43
CA ILE A 17 -13.83 8.12 27.13
C ILE A 17 -13.07 9.11 26.24
N PHE A 18 -11.97 8.68 25.61
CA PHE A 18 -11.20 9.51 24.69
C PHE A 18 -11.93 9.75 23.36
N LEU A 19 -12.78 8.82 22.93
CA LEU A 19 -13.61 8.97 21.73
C LEU A 19 -14.87 9.83 21.95
N ALA A 20 -15.16 10.24 23.18
CA ALA A 20 -16.29 11.13 23.47
C ALA A 20 -16.06 12.54 22.89
N ASP A 21 -14.80 12.98 22.87
CA ASP A 21 -14.38 14.26 22.29
C ASP A 21 -13.30 14.03 21.23
N PRO A 22 -13.55 14.38 19.94
CA PRO A 22 -12.56 14.18 18.87
C PRO A 22 -11.27 14.96 19.11
N THR A 23 -11.35 16.12 19.78
CA THR A 23 -10.21 16.99 20.09
C THR A 23 -9.19 16.29 20.98
N SER A 24 -9.65 15.41 21.88
CA SER A 24 -8.78 14.62 22.75
C SER A 24 -7.89 13.65 21.96
N ILE A 25 -8.39 13.01 20.91
CA ILE A 25 -7.59 12.12 20.05
C ILE A 25 -6.53 12.90 19.27
N ILE A 26 -6.90 14.08 18.75
CA ILE A 26 -5.98 14.94 18.00
C ILE A 26 -4.88 15.47 18.93
N THR A 27 -5.24 15.91 20.14
CA THR A 27 -4.30 16.36 21.17
C THR A 27 -3.32 15.24 21.58
N LEU A 28 -3.80 14.00 21.66
CA LEU A 28 -2.91 12.86 21.88
C LEU A 28 -1.97 12.63 20.69
N ALA A 29 -2.46 12.77 19.45
CA ALA A 29 -1.66 12.54 18.26
C ALA A 29 -0.54 13.58 18.04
N THR A 30 -0.75 14.83 18.46
CA THR A 30 0.27 15.91 18.37
C THR A 30 1.19 15.99 19.59
N SER A 31 0.83 15.34 20.70
CA SER A 31 1.66 15.29 21.89
C SER A 31 2.71 14.18 21.82
N LYS A 32 3.96 14.49 22.17
CA LYS A 32 5.06 13.50 22.20
C LYS A 32 4.73 12.29 23.08
N SER A 33 4.23 12.49 24.29
CA SER A 33 3.83 11.40 25.18
C SER A 33 2.46 10.81 24.82
N GLY A 34 1.55 11.65 24.33
CA GLY A 34 0.21 11.23 23.90
C GLY A 34 0.24 10.25 22.72
N SER A 35 1.19 10.43 21.80
CA SER A 35 1.33 9.57 20.62
C SER A 35 1.59 8.12 20.99
N HIS A 36 2.37 7.87 22.03
CA HIS A 36 2.61 6.52 22.57
C HIS A 36 1.35 5.93 23.21
N ALA A 37 0.53 6.73 23.88
CA ALA A 37 -0.76 6.28 24.41
C ALA A 37 -1.73 5.91 23.28
N LEU A 38 -1.74 6.71 22.20
CA LEU A 38 -2.52 6.43 21.02
C LEU A 38 -2.03 5.18 20.30
N ASP A 39 -0.71 4.96 20.17
CA ASP A 39 -0.16 3.70 19.65
C ASP A 39 -0.57 2.51 20.53
N ALA A 40 -0.59 2.65 21.85
CA ALA A 40 -1.08 1.61 22.75
C ALA A 40 -2.59 1.32 22.58
N PHE A 41 -3.40 2.26 22.08
CA PHE A 41 -4.79 1.99 21.74
C PHE A 41 -4.91 1.01 20.57
N TRP A 42 -3.94 0.94 19.66
CA TRP A 42 -3.95 -0.04 18.57
C TRP A 42 -4.00 -1.48 19.11
N ASP A 43 -3.16 -1.77 20.10
CA ASP A 43 -3.13 -3.07 20.77
C ASP A 43 -4.28 -3.23 21.77
N GLY A 44 -4.65 -2.16 22.47
CA GLY A 44 -5.78 -2.16 23.40
C GLY A 44 -7.14 -2.41 22.72
N THR A 45 -7.25 -2.08 21.44
CA THR A 45 -8.43 -2.29 20.61
C THR A 45 -8.35 -3.57 19.78
N GLN A 46 -7.50 -4.53 20.16
CA GLN A 46 -7.48 -5.85 19.52
C GLN A 46 -8.84 -6.53 19.59
N GLY A 47 -9.36 -6.96 18.42
CA GLY A 47 -10.70 -7.54 18.29
C GLY A 47 -11.85 -6.51 18.36
N LEU A 48 -11.53 -5.21 18.41
CA LEU A 48 -12.47 -4.10 18.50
C LEU A 48 -12.37 -3.19 17.26
N MET A 49 -12.56 -3.76 16.08
CA MET A 49 -12.40 -3.05 14.79
C MET A 49 -13.18 -1.74 14.69
N MET A 50 -14.41 -1.68 15.22
CA MET A 50 -15.22 -0.45 15.20
C MET A 50 -14.55 0.72 15.93
N LEU A 51 -13.78 0.46 17.00
CA LEU A 51 -13.06 1.52 17.71
C LEU A 51 -11.88 2.02 16.89
N LYS A 52 -11.13 1.11 16.25
CA LYS A 52 -10.03 1.47 15.36
C LYS A 52 -10.52 2.35 14.21
N GLU A 53 -11.66 1.98 13.60
CA GLU A 53 -12.28 2.78 12.54
C GLU A 53 -12.69 4.18 13.03
N ARG A 54 -13.26 4.30 14.22
CA ARG A 54 -13.63 5.61 14.80
C ARG A 54 -12.40 6.49 15.02
N ILE A 55 -11.32 5.93 15.57
CA ILE A 55 -10.06 6.66 15.77
C ILE A 55 -9.49 7.11 14.42
N CYS A 56 -9.39 6.20 13.44
CA CYS A 56 -8.94 6.54 12.09
C CYS A 56 -9.81 7.63 11.43
N SER A 57 -11.13 7.61 11.64
CA SER A 57 -12.03 8.63 11.10
C SER A 57 -11.74 10.03 11.68
N ILE A 58 -11.41 10.11 12.98
CA ILE A 58 -11.04 11.38 13.63
C ILE A 58 -9.69 11.88 13.12
N LEU A 59 -8.70 10.99 13.03
CA LEU A 59 -7.37 11.31 12.49
C LEU A 59 -7.43 11.73 11.01
N ALA A 60 -8.31 11.10 10.22
CA ALA A 60 -8.51 11.46 8.81
C ALA A 60 -9.10 12.87 8.66
N GLY A 61 -10.02 13.27 9.55
CA GLY A 61 -10.61 14.61 9.53
C GLY A 61 -9.63 15.74 9.87
N SER A 62 -8.55 15.43 10.60
CA SER A 62 -7.50 16.36 11.03
C SER A 62 -6.15 16.09 10.35
N MET A 63 -6.14 15.36 9.24
CA MET A 63 -4.91 14.90 8.60
C MET A 63 -4.00 16.05 8.18
N THR A 64 -4.56 17.17 7.73
CA THR A 64 -3.79 18.35 7.31
C THR A 64 -3.00 18.93 8.47
N GLU A 65 -3.63 19.11 9.64
CA GLU A 65 -2.98 19.59 10.86
C GLU A 65 -1.90 18.61 11.37
N LEU A 66 -2.20 17.31 11.35
CA LEU A 66 -1.27 16.27 11.77
C LEU A 66 -0.05 16.12 10.84
N ARG A 67 -0.13 16.60 9.60
CA ARG A 67 0.99 16.58 8.65
C ARG A 67 2.01 17.68 8.91
N ASP A 68 1.60 18.77 9.56
CA ASP A 68 2.48 19.89 9.89
C ASP A 68 3.43 19.53 11.03
N ASP A 69 2.99 18.68 11.96
CA ASP A 69 3.79 18.18 13.07
C ASP A 69 4.52 16.86 12.74
N TRP A 70 5.74 16.70 13.24
CA TRP A 70 6.52 15.47 13.08
C TRP A 70 5.87 14.28 13.81
N VAL A 71 5.36 14.48 15.02
CA VAL A 71 4.74 13.40 15.80
C VAL A 71 3.43 12.97 15.13
N GLY A 72 2.62 13.94 14.70
CA GLY A 72 1.41 13.69 13.91
C GLY A 72 1.68 12.84 12.65
N ARG A 73 2.72 13.13 11.87
CA ARG A 73 3.11 12.30 10.70
C ARG A 73 3.43 10.86 11.07
N VAL A 74 4.11 10.63 12.20
CA VAL A 74 4.41 9.27 12.68
C VAL A 74 3.12 8.53 13.02
N VAL A 75 2.19 9.18 13.73
CA VAL A 75 0.88 8.60 14.08
C VAL A 75 0.08 8.25 12.81
N LEU A 76 0.02 9.15 11.82
CA LEU A 76 -0.68 8.90 10.56
C LEU A 76 -0.15 7.66 9.83
N ARG A 77 1.18 7.45 9.86
CA ARG A 77 1.83 6.27 9.28
C ARG A 77 1.53 5.01 10.09
N ASN A 78 1.67 5.06 11.41
CA ASN A 78 1.41 3.92 12.30
C ASN A 78 -0.02 3.41 12.16
N TRP A 79 -0.98 4.33 12.11
CA TRP A 79 -2.41 4.02 11.94
C TRP A 79 -2.82 3.76 10.49
N MET A 80 -1.88 3.89 9.54
CA MET A 80 -2.11 3.72 8.11
C MET A 80 -3.31 4.55 7.61
N VAL A 81 -3.44 5.79 8.09
CA VAL A 81 -4.65 6.62 7.86
C VAL A 81 -4.84 6.91 6.38
N GLU A 82 -3.76 7.10 5.62
CA GLU A 82 -3.85 7.29 4.16
C GLU A 82 -4.43 6.06 3.44
N LEU A 83 -4.06 4.86 3.89
CA LEU A 83 -4.63 3.62 3.37
C LEU A 83 -6.09 3.49 3.77
N PHE A 84 -6.45 3.87 5.01
CA PHE A 84 -7.83 3.89 5.48
C PHE A 84 -8.73 4.77 4.60
N VAL A 85 -8.29 6.00 4.30
CA VAL A 85 -9.04 6.96 3.48
C VAL A 85 -9.18 6.47 2.04
N ARG A 86 -8.08 6.00 1.43
CA ARG A 86 -8.07 5.66 -0.01
C ARG A 86 -8.60 4.25 -0.31
N ARG A 87 -8.35 3.28 0.57
CA ARG A 87 -8.67 1.86 0.38
C ARG A 87 -9.02 1.21 1.73
N LYS A 88 -10.17 1.59 2.30
CA LYS A 88 -10.64 1.09 3.60
C LYS A 88 -10.66 -0.45 3.70
N VAL A 89 -11.03 -1.16 2.62
CA VAL A 89 -11.05 -2.64 2.60
C VAL A 89 -9.66 -3.23 2.81
N ASP A 90 -8.66 -2.71 2.10
CA ASP A 90 -7.26 -3.14 2.25
C ASP A 90 -6.72 -2.81 3.64
N TRP A 91 -7.12 -1.67 4.19
CA TRP A 91 -6.78 -1.31 5.56
C TRP A 91 -7.37 -2.33 6.55
N ILE A 92 -8.65 -2.68 6.43
CA ILE A 92 -9.29 -3.71 7.28
C ILE A 92 -8.55 -5.04 7.16
N ALA A 93 -8.18 -5.45 5.93
CA ALA A 93 -7.43 -6.67 5.70
C ALA A 93 -6.07 -6.65 6.42
N LYS A 94 -5.32 -5.55 6.32
CA LYS A 94 -4.04 -5.37 7.04
C LYS A 94 -4.20 -5.37 8.55
N VAL A 95 -5.24 -4.71 9.09
CA VAL A 95 -5.47 -4.72 10.54
C VAL A 95 -5.73 -6.13 11.04
N LYS A 96 -6.55 -6.91 10.31
CA LYS A 96 -6.83 -8.31 10.64
C LYS A 96 -5.60 -9.21 10.49
N GLU A 97 -4.77 -8.98 9.47
CA GLU A 97 -3.49 -9.70 9.30
C GLU A 97 -2.52 -9.41 10.45
N GLY A 98 -2.42 -8.15 10.86
CA GLY A 98 -1.60 -7.72 12.00
C GLY A 98 -2.09 -8.28 13.34
N GLU A 99 -3.41 -8.32 13.57
CA GLU A 99 -4.01 -9.00 14.73
C GLU A 99 -3.78 -10.53 14.70
N GLY A 100 -3.68 -11.10 13.50
CA GLY A 100 -3.43 -12.52 13.25
C GLY A 100 -1.95 -12.93 13.32
N GLY A 101 -1.02 -12.00 13.57
CA GLY A 101 0.38 -12.34 13.86
C GLY A 101 1.26 -12.70 12.65
N LYS A 102 1.10 -12.03 11.50
CA LYS A 102 2.17 -11.97 10.49
C LYS A 102 2.53 -10.52 10.21
N THR A 103 3.59 -10.05 10.86
CA THR A 103 4.21 -8.75 10.63
C THR A 103 4.84 -8.74 9.24
N VAL A 104 4.26 -7.97 8.31
CA VAL A 104 4.96 -7.54 7.09
C VAL A 104 5.17 -6.04 7.19
N ALA A 105 6.44 -5.66 7.33
CA ALA A 105 6.91 -4.30 7.13
C ALA A 105 6.54 -3.86 5.70
N VAL A 106 5.66 -2.88 5.57
CA VAL A 106 5.34 -2.31 4.26
C VAL A 106 6.29 -1.16 4.01
N ALA A 107 7.33 -1.47 3.23
CA ALA A 107 8.12 -0.48 2.51
C ALA A 107 7.19 0.32 1.59
N ALA A 108 7.27 1.64 1.67
CA ALA A 108 6.59 2.55 0.77
C ALA A 108 7.10 2.35 -0.65
N LYS A 109 6.19 1.98 -1.57
CA LYS A 109 6.39 2.21 -3.00
C LYS A 109 5.18 3.01 -3.50
N GLU A 110 5.45 4.26 -3.81
CA GLU A 110 4.57 5.17 -4.53
C GLU A 110 4.48 4.70 -5.99
N GLU A 111 3.25 4.57 -6.50
CA GLU A 111 2.96 4.57 -7.93
C GLU A 111 1.64 5.35 -8.08
N GLU A 112 1.77 6.60 -8.56
CA GLU A 112 0.70 7.32 -9.24
C GLU A 112 0.33 6.61 -10.55
N GLY A 113 -0.95 6.66 -10.93
CA GLY A 113 -1.42 6.05 -12.17
C GLY A 113 -2.94 6.15 -12.32
N GLU A 114 -3.35 7.28 -12.88
CA GLU A 114 -4.68 7.72 -13.30
C GLU A 114 -5.26 6.91 -14.49
N ALA A 115 -6.60 7.01 -14.67
CA ALA A 115 -7.42 6.75 -15.88
C ALA A 115 -7.69 5.28 -16.31
N THR A 116 -8.89 4.70 -16.13
CA THR A 116 -10.21 4.83 -16.80
C THR A 116 -10.52 3.69 -17.79
N ASP A 117 -11.69 3.09 -17.55
CA ASP A 117 -12.71 2.67 -18.52
C ASP A 117 -12.52 1.41 -19.42
N THR A 118 -13.68 0.97 -19.90
CA THR A 118 -14.20 -0.36 -20.21
C THR A 118 -13.63 -1.10 -21.43
N LYS A 119 -13.61 -2.44 -21.37
CA LYS A 119 -14.43 -3.38 -22.19
C LYS A 119 -13.89 -4.84 -22.16
N LYS A 120 -14.77 -5.80 -21.86
CA LYS A 120 -14.66 -7.22 -22.28
C LYS A 120 -15.07 -7.30 -23.77
N PRO A 121 -14.56 -8.26 -24.58
CA PRO A 121 -15.11 -9.63 -24.58
C PRO A 121 -14.09 -10.76 -24.79
N PHE A 122 -14.38 -11.91 -24.18
CA PHE A 122 -13.80 -13.22 -24.52
C PHE A 122 -14.20 -13.64 -25.96
N PRO A 123 -13.43 -14.54 -26.61
CA PRO A 123 -13.96 -15.91 -26.72
C PRO A 123 -12.93 -17.02 -26.45
N ALA A 124 -13.50 -18.19 -26.16
CA ALA A 124 -12.89 -19.40 -25.64
C ALA A 124 -11.88 -20.10 -26.57
N LYS A 125 -10.93 -20.82 -25.97
CA LYS A 125 -10.63 -22.18 -26.44
C LYS A 125 -10.10 -23.10 -25.34
N THR A 126 -10.91 -24.11 -25.08
CA THR A 126 -10.69 -25.35 -24.35
C THR A 126 -9.44 -26.08 -24.89
N GLY A 127 -8.54 -26.48 -24.01
CA GLY A 127 -7.39 -27.31 -24.34
C GLY A 127 -6.87 -28.02 -23.09
N LYS A 128 -7.35 -29.25 -22.90
CA LYS A 128 -7.06 -30.12 -21.75
C LYS A 128 -5.87 -31.02 -22.08
N GLY A 129 -4.87 -31.05 -21.19
CA GLY A 129 -3.90 -32.15 -21.01
C GLY A 129 -2.42 -31.77 -21.15
N PRO A 130 -1.49 -32.57 -20.58
CA PRO A 130 -1.47 -33.10 -19.22
C PRO A 130 -0.16 -32.72 -18.48
N ALA A 131 -0.14 -32.98 -17.17
CA ALA A 131 1.01 -32.78 -16.29
C ALA A 131 2.28 -33.53 -16.74
N LYS A 132 3.45 -32.87 -16.67
CA LYS A 132 4.76 -33.53 -16.60
C LYS A 132 5.65 -32.89 -15.54
N LYS A 133 6.34 -33.79 -14.84
CA LYS A 133 7.19 -33.61 -13.66
C LYS A 133 8.42 -32.73 -13.88
N ALA A 134 8.90 -32.24 -12.73
CA ALA A 134 10.24 -31.77 -12.38
C ALA A 134 11.40 -32.19 -13.30
N GLY A 135 12.28 -31.22 -13.57
CA GLY A 135 13.62 -31.43 -14.11
C GLY A 135 14.31 -30.10 -14.36
N ASP A 136 15.41 -29.86 -13.65
CA ASP A 136 16.36 -28.76 -13.78
C ASP A 136 16.44 -28.14 -15.19
N GLY A 137 15.94 -26.91 -15.30
CA GLY A 137 15.93 -26.14 -16.54
C GLY A 137 16.09 -24.66 -16.21
N LYS A 138 17.14 -24.06 -16.78
CA LYS A 138 17.59 -22.67 -16.61
C LYS A 138 16.44 -21.66 -16.44
N SER A 139 16.62 -20.74 -15.49
CA SER A 139 15.66 -19.68 -15.17
C SER A 139 15.29 -18.86 -16.41
N ALA A 140 14.03 -18.39 -16.47
CA ALA A 140 13.51 -17.57 -17.57
C ALA A 140 14.40 -16.34 -17.87
N ILE A 141 15.09 -15.81 -16.84
CA ILE A 141 16.04 -14.71 -16.95
C ILE A 141 17.32 -15.13 -17.71
N GLN A 142 17.79 -16.36 -17.51
CA GLN A 142 18.96 -16.88 -18.22
C GLN A 142 18.66 -17.09 -19.72
N LEU A 143 17.46 -17.59 -20.04
CA LEU A 143 17.00 -17.70 -21.42
C LEU A 143 16.92 -16.33 -22.12
N ALA A 144 16.50 -15.28 -21.41
CA ALA A 144 16.49 -13.93 -21.96
C ALA A 144 17.91 -13.41 -22.23
N ARG A 145 18.86 -13.66 -21.33
CA ARG A 145 20.27 -13.24 -21.49
C ARG A 145 20.98 -13.97 -22.63
N GLU A 146 20.79 -15.28 -22.78
CA GLU A 146 21.36 -16.07 -23.88
C GLU A 146 20.83 -15.58 -25.25
N LYS A 147 19.52 -15.28 -25.35
CA LYS A 147 18.93 -14.71 -26.58
C LYS A 147 19.52 -13.34 -26.95
N PHE A 148 19.79 -12.49 -25.97
CA PHE A 148 20.39 -11.17 -26.21
C PHE A 148 21.88 -11.25 -26.57
N ALA A 149 22.62 -12.22 -26.03
CA ALA A 149 24.03 -12.41 -26.35
C ALA A 149 24.24 -12.96 -27.78
N ALA A 150 23.38 -13.87 -28.24
CA ALA A 150 23.42 -14.40 -29.62
C ALA A 150 23.13 -13.33 -30.70
N GLY A 151 22.43 -12.25 -30.35
CA GLY A 151 22.19 -11.11 -31.25
C GLY A 151 23.40 -10.19 -31.43
N LYS A 152 24.46 -10.32 -30.61
CA LYS A 152 25.63 -9.42 -30.63
C LYS A 152 26.83 -9.95 -31.43
N SER A 153 26.85 -11.22 -31.82
CA SER A 153 27.97 -11.83 -32.57
C SER A 153 27.72 -12.02 -34.07
N LYS A 154 26.58 -11.55 -34.61
CA LYS A 154 26.36 -11.37 -36.05
C LYS A 154 26.28 -9.89 -36.36
N GLY A 155 27.43 -9.25 -36.46
CA GLY A 155 27.50 -7.88 -36.98
C GLY A 155 27.08 -7.86 -38.45
N GLU A 156 26.07 -7.06 -38.77
CA GLU A 156 26.06 -6.34 -40.04
C GLU A 156 25.38 -4.98 -39.83
N MET A 157 26.21 -3.94 -39.87
CA MET A 157 25.86 -2.54 -39.83
C MET A 157 25.06 -2.19 -41.09
N LYS A 158 23.73 -2.21 -41.03
CA LYS A 158 22.89 -1.56 -42.04
C LYS A 158 22.44 -0.20 -41.52
N VAL A 159 23.08 0.86 -42.00
CA VAL A 159 22.61 2.25 -41.84
C VAL A 159 21.27 2.37 -42.54
N VAL A 160 20.19 2.10 -41.82
CA VAL A 160 18.84 2.45 -42.24
C VAL A 160 18.61 3.88 -41.76
N ARG A 161 18.62 4.82 -42.71
CA ARG A 161 18.19 6.20 -42.52
C ARG A 161 16.68 6.20 -42.26
N GLY A 162 16.30 5.83 -41.03
CA GLY A 162 14.93 5.81 -40.54
C GLY A 162 14.52 7.21 -40.14
N LYS A 163 13.49 7.72 -40.81
CA LYS A 163 12.84 9.00 -40.53
C LYS A 163 12.38 9.02 -39.06
N GLY A 164 13.02 9.85 -38.24
CA GLY A 164 12.66 9.97 -36.83
C GLY A 164 11.26 10.55 -36.68
N THR A 165 10.29 9.71 -36.34
CA THR A 165 9.02 10.14 -35.75
C THR A 165 9.21 10.25 -34.24
N GLY A 166 9.99 11.25 -33.84
CA GLY A 166 10.01 11.74 -32.46
C GLY A 166 8.95 12.82 -32.32
N ALA A 167 8.07 12.69 -31.32
CA ALA A 167 6.94 13.59 -31.08
C ALA A 167 7.32 15.04 -30.71
N ASN A 168 8.61 15.41 -30.72
CA ASN A 168 9.11 16.75 -30.40
C ASN A 168 10.08 17.32 -31.46
N ALA A 169 10.00 16.85 -32.71
CA ALA A 169 10.81 17.36 -33.81
C ALA A 169 10.21 18.64 -34.45
N GLY A 170 10.37 19.77 -33.76
CA GLY A 170 10.57 21.11 -34.33
C GLY A 170 9.41 21.84 -35.02
N MET A 171 8.93 22.91 -34.38
CA MET A 171 8.67 24.17 -35.11
C MET A 171 8.80 25.39 -34.18
N ILE A 172 10.03 25.90 -34.02
CA ILE A 172 10.26 27.26 -33.53
C ILE A 172 10.18 28.17 -34.75
N LYS A 173 9.11 28.97 -34.87
CA LYS A 173 9.07 30.10 -35.81
C LYS A 173 9.17 31.38 -35.01
N SER A 174 10.32 32.05 -35.14
CA SER A 174 10.49 33.45 -34.78
C SER A 174 9.88 34.34 -35.88
N ARG A 175 8.96 35.22 -35.51
CA ARG A 175 9.08 36.66 -35.80
C ARG A 175 8.10 37.44 -34.95
#